data_AF-A0AAE0XCC4-F1
#
_entry.id   AF-A0AAE0XCC4-F1
#
_cell.length_a   1.000
_cell.length_b   1.000
_cell.length_c   1.000
_cell.angle_alpha   90.00
_cell.angle_beta   90.00
_cell.angle_gamma   90.00
#
_symmetry.space_group_name_H-M   'P 1'
#
loop_
_entity.id
_entity.type
_entity.pdbx_description
1 polymer ?
#
loop_
_entity_poly.entity_id
_entity_poly.type
_entity_poly.pdbx_seq_one_letter_code
_entity_poly.pdbx_strand_id
1 'polypeptide(L)'
;MRVSQNITVGQETTKRQKALEVWRVECRCSLCCNSKTEMASSDARRRQIERLRGQVVKAFQDGKPFQALRLSRQVLNLLPSEELFPLYSEQYEHMARAYWFIRNREKTMKYAKMSLEVLVEQGYIERDMPEHLEAMWKNFAEGR
;
A
#
# COMPACT_ATOMS: atom_id res chain seq x y z
N MET A 1 28.80 -1.22 6.30
CA MET A 1 27.44 -0.79 6.64
C MET A 1 26.49 -1.93 6.27
N ARG A 2 25.96 -2.71 7.23
CA ARG A 2 24.96 -3.74 6.92
C ARG A 2 23.64 -3.02 6.71
N VAL A 3 23.13 -3.00 5.47
CA VAL A 3 21.77 -2.57 5.18
C VAL A 3 20.86 -3.56 5.90
N SER A 4 20.20 -3.14 6.98
CA SER A 4 19.12 -3.94 7.56
C SER A 4 18.09 -4.16 6.45
N GLN A 5 18.01 -5.41 5.97
CA GLN A 5 17.01 -5.81 5.01
C GLN A 5 15.67 -5.83 5.76
N ASN A 6 15.02 -4.66 5.81
CA ASN A 6 13.70 -4.54 6.42
C ASN A 6 12.75 -5.51 5.69
N ILE A 7 12.04 -6.33 6.46
CA ILE A 7 10.95 -7.14 5.92
C ILE A 7 9.87 -6.15 5.47
N THR A 8 9.77 -5.93 4.16
CA THR A 8 8.72 -5.09 3.60
C THR A 8 7.40 -5.85 3.66
N VAL A 9 6.34 -5.18 4.10
CA VAL A 9 4.98 -5.73 4.10
C VAL A 9 4.61 -6.17 2.68
N GLY A 10 4.02 -7.36 2.54
CA GLY A 10 3.59 -7.89 1.24
C GLY A 10 4.63 -8.71 0.48
N GLN A 11 5.82 -8.95 1.03
CA GLN A 11 6.83 -9.81 0.39
C GLN A 11 6.38 -11.28 0.27
N GLU A 12 6.89 -11.96 -0.77
CA GLU A 12 6.77 -13.41 -1.03
C GLU A 12 7.51 -14.25 0.03
N THR A 13 7.10 -15.50 0.18
CA THR A 13 7.58 -16.42 1.22
C THR A 13 9.11 -16.58 1.21
N THR A 14 9.72 -16.77 0.03
CA THR A 14 11.18 -16.88 -0.10
C THR A 14 11.91 -15.61 0.29
N LYS A 15 11.37 -14.43 -0.06
CA LYS A 15 11.94 -13.13 0.30
C LYS A 15 11.83 -12.88 1.81
N ARG A 16 10.70 -13.24 2.44
CA ARG A 16 10.53 -13.16 3.89
C ARG A 16 11.52 -14.05 4.63
N GLN A 17 11.63 -15.32 4.24
CA GLN A 17 12.57 -16.27 4.87
C GLN A 17 14.02 -15.77 4.72
N LYS A 18 14.41 -15.33 3.51
CA LYS A 18 15.75 -14.77 3.28
C LYS A 18 16.04 -13.53 4.13
N ALA A 19 15.08 -12.64 4.30
CA ALA A 19 15.24 -11.47 5.17
C ALA A 19 15.39 -11.87 6.65
N LEU A 20 14.76 -12.98 7.07
CA LEU A 20 14.84 -13.49 8.44
C LEU A 20 16.14 -14.25 8.76
N GLU A 21 16.87 -14.71 7.74
CA GLU A 21 18.16 -15.41 7.93
C GLU A 21 19.16 -14.59 8.75
N VAL A 22 19.10 -13.26 8.67
CA VAL A 22 19.96 -12.35 9.45
C VAL A 22 19.81 -12.56 10.96
N TRP A 23 18.61 -12.91 11.42
CA TRP A 23 18.32 -13.20 12.83
C TRP A 23 18.39 -14.69 13.15
N ARG A 24 18.72 -15.55 12.18
CA ARG A 24 18.73 -17.03 12.31
C ARG A 24 17.40 -17.58 12.81
N VAL A 25 16.30 -16.94 12.42
CA VAL A 25 14.93 -17.38 12.74
C VAL A 25 14.33 -18.05 11.50
N GLU A 26 13.81 -19.27 11.67
CA GLU A 26 12.96 -19.92 10.69
C GLU A 26 11.51 -19.48 10.94
N CYS A 27 10.87 -18.81 9.97
CA CYS A 27 9.49 -18.37 10.14
C CYS A 27 8.55 -19.58 10.08
N ARG A 28 7.76 -19.77 11.14
CA ARG A 28 6.74 -20.83 11.22
C ARG A 28 5.30 -20.33 11.28
N CYS A 29 5.04 -19.08 10.85
CA CYS A 29 3.68 -18.55 10.81
C CYS A 29 2.82 -19.30 9.76
N SER A 30 1.50 -19.16 9.85
CA SER A 30 0.55 -19.76 8.91
C SER A 30 0.92 -19.50 7.44
N LEU A 31 1.36 -18.29 7.10
CA LEU A 31 1.76 -17.92 5.73
C LEU A 31 3.04 -18.64 5.23
N CYS A 32 3.90 -19.10 6.13
CA CYS A 32 5.15 -19.80 5.80
C CYS A 32 5.06 -21.33 6.00
N CYS A 33 4.02 -21.81 6.70
CA CYS A 33 3.79 -23.23 7.01
C CYS A 33 2.60 -23.85 6.27
N ASN A 34 1.88 -23.08 5.44
CA ASN A 34 0.80 -23.59 4.61
C ASN A 34 1.28 -24.63 3.59
N SER A 35 0.34 -25.30 2.92
CA SER A 35 0.68 -26.22 1.84
C SER A 35 1.43 -25.50 0.72
N LYS A 36 2.25 -26.23 -0.06
CA LYS A 36 2.99 -25.66 -1.20
C LYS A 36 2.09 -24.92 -2.19
N THR A 37 0.88 -25.44 -2.41
CA THR A 37 -0.12 -24.85 -3.31
C THR A 37 -0.67 -23.52 -2.77
N GLU A 38 -0.97 -23.45 -1.48
CA GLU A 38 -1.45 -22.22 -0.84
C GLU A 38 -0.36 -21.14 -0.77
N MET A 39 0.87 -21.53 -0.44
CA MET A 39 2.02 -20.62 -0.47
C MET A 39 2.25 -20.06 -1.87
N ALA A 40 2.25 -20.91 -2.90
CA ALA A 40 2.41 -20.45 -4.29
C ALA A 40 1.30 -19.49 -4.73
N SER A 41 0.06 -19.74 -4.28
CA SER A 41 -1.09 -18.87 -4.56
C SER A 41 -0.99 -17.52 -3.85
N SER A 42 -0.58 -17.50 -2.59
CA SER A 42 -0.31 -16.28 -1.83
C SER A 42 0.82 -15.47 -2.45
N ASP A 43 1.94 -16.13 -2.78
CA ASP A 43 3.08 -15.48 -3.46
C ASP A 43 2.67 -14.88 -4.81
N ALA A 44 1.78 -15.54 -5.57
CA ALA A 44 1.25 -14.99 -6.81
C ALA A 44 0.42 -13.72 -6.58
N ARG A 45 -0.48 -13.70 -5.58
CA ARG A 45 -1.26 -12.51 -5.23
C ARG A 45 -0.38 -11.37 -4.75
N ARG A 46 0.63 -11.66 -3.92
CA ARG A 46 1.61 -10.68 -3.44
C ARG A 46 2.44 -10.06 -4.57
N ARG A 47 2.92 -10.87 -5.52
CA ARG A 47 3.57 -10.37 -6.75
C ARG A 47 2.64 -9.48 -7.57
N GLN A 48 1.36 -9.84 -7.67
CA GLN A 48 0.37 -9.04 -8.36
C GLN A 48 0.13 -7.70 -7.67
N ILE A 49 0.00 -7.68 -6.35
CA ILE A 49 -0.15 -6.45 -5.56
C ILE A 49 1.04 -5.52 -5.79
N GLU A 50 2.26 -6.04 -5.67
CA GLU A 50 3.48 -5.23 -5.85
C GLU A 50 3.58 -4.67 -7.27
N ARG A 51 3.29 -5.49 -8.29
CA ARG A 51 3.24 -5.05 -9.69
C ARG A 51 2.21 -3.94 -9.89
N LEU A 52 1.01 -4.07 -9.32
CA LEU A 52 -0.05 -3.07 -9.45
C LEU A 52 0.33 -1.76 -8.75
N ARG A 53 0.94 -1.81 -7.56
CA ARG A 53 1.45 -0.62 -6.85
C ARG A 53 2.50 0.12 -7.67
N GLY A 54 3.46 -0.59 -8.25
CA GLY A 54 4.43 0.02 -9.19
C GLY A 54 3.75 0.67 -10.40
N GLN A 55 2.67 0.07 -10.92
CA GLN A 55 1.89 0.65 -12.02
C GLN A 55 1.08 1.89 -11.60
N VAL A 56 0.63 2.00 -10.35
CA VAL A 56 -0.01 3.21 -9.81
C VAL A 56 0.98 4.38 -9.86
N VAL A 57 2.20 4.18 -9.35
CA VAL A 57 3.26 5.20 -9.37
C VAL A 57 3.56 5.65 -10.81
N LYS A 58 3.74 4.69 -11.72
CA LYS A 58 3.96 4.98 -13.14
C LYS A 58 2.79 5.76 -13.77
N ALA A 59 1.54 5.40 -13.42
CA ALA A 59 0.37 6.11 -13.93
C ALA A 59 0.33 7.57 -13.48
N PHE A 60 0.79 7.90 -12.27
CA PHE A 60 0.93 9.30 -11.85
C PHE A 60 2.05 10.02 -12.61
N GLN A 61 3.20 9.39 -12.79
CA GLN A 61 4.32 9.93 -13.57
C GLN A 61 3.92 10.21 -15.03
N ASP A 62 3.09 9.35 -15.61
CA ASP A 62 2.56 9.51 -16.97
C ASP A 62 1.38 10.50 -17.08
N GLY A 63 0.94 11.13 -15.97
CA GLY A 63 -0.22 12.02 -15.98
C GLY A 63 -1.55 11.33 -16.26
N LYS A 64 -1.71 10.06 -15.86
CA LYS A 64 -2.90 9.21 -16.11
C LYS A 64 -3.69 8.92 -14.83
N PRO A 65 -4.40 9.93 -14.26
CA PRO A 65 -5.07 9.78 -12.96
C PRO A 65 -6.19 8.72 -12.96
N PHE A 66 -6.94 8.55 -14.06
CA PHE A 66 -7.95 7.49 -14.14
C PHE A 66 -7.36 6.08 -14.13
N GLN A 67 -6.17 5.91 -14.72
CA GLN A 67 -5.45 4.64 -14.66
C GLN A 67 -4.96 4.37 -13.24
N ALA A 68 -4.36 5.36 -12.57
CA ALA A 68 -3.95 5.26 -11.17
C ALA A 68 -5.14 4.87 -10.27
N LEU A 69 -6.27 5.56 -10.39
CA LEU A 69 -7.50 5.27 -9.66
C LEU A 69 -7.98 3.82 -9.86
N ARG A 70 -7.99 3.33 -11.10
CA ARG A 70 -8.39 1.95 -11.41
C ARG A 70 -7.44 0.94 -10.77
N LEU A 71 -6.13 1.19 -10.85
CA LEU A 71 -5.11 0.29 -10.31
C LEU A 71 -5.14 0.26 -8.78
N SER A 72 -5.28 1.41 -8.09
CA SER A 72 -5.41 1.46 -6.63
C SER A 72 -6.62 0.70 -6.12
N ARG A 73 -7.76 0.75 -6.83
CA ARG A 73 -8.94 -0.08 -6.52
C ARG A 73 -8.66 -1.58 -6.67
N GLN A 74 -7.91 -1.96 -7.71
CA GLN A 74 -7.53 -3.37 -7.89
C GLN A 74 -6.61 -3.84 -6.76
N VAL A 75 -5.67 -3.01 -6.30
CA VAL A 75 -4.83 -3.31 -5.13
C VAL A 75 -5.71 -3.48 -3.89
N LEU A 76 -6.58 -2.51 -3.59
CA LEU A 76 -7.51 -2.53 -2.45
C LEU A 76 -8.33 -3.83 -2.38
N ASN A 77 -8.82 -4.33 -3.51
CA ASN A 77 -9.58 -5.58 -3.56
C ASN A 77 -8.76 -6.84 -3.24
N LEU A 78 -7.44 -6.79 -3.39
CA LEU A 78 -6.55 -7.92 -3.11
C LEU A 78 -6.03 -7.92 -1.66
N LEU A 79 -5.95 -6.74 -1.01
CA LEU A 79 -5.38 -6.61 0.33
C LEU A 79 -6.03 -7.51 1.40
N PRO A 80 -7.38 -7.67 1.47
CA PRO A 80 -8.00 -8.51 2.49
C PRO A 80 -7.50 -9.95 2.46
N SER A 81 -7.32 -10.51 1.25
CA SER A 81 -6.91 -11.90 1.05
C SER A 81 -5.48 -12.22 1.51
N GLU A 82 -4.69 -11.19 1.77
CA GLU A 82 -3.29 -11.31 2.18
C GLU A 82 -3.00 -10.62 3.52
N GLU A 83 -4.06 -10.16 4.22
CA GLU A 83 -3.99 -9.46 5.50
C GLU A 83 -3.05 -8.23 5.46
N LEU A 84 -2.99 -7.55 4.31
CA LEU A 84 -2.10 -6.41 4.07
C LEU A 84 -2.75 -5.09 4.47
N PHE A 85 -3.33 -5.06 5.68
CA PHE A 85 -3.94 -3.85 6.26
C PHE A 85 -3.02 -2.60 6.21
N PRO A 86 -1.70 -2.70 6.44
CA PRO A 86 -0.80 -1.55 6.35
C PRO A 86 -0.79 -0.81 5.00
N LEU A 87 -1.26 -1.44 3.92
CA LEU A 87 -1.26 -0.83 2.58
C LEU A 87 -2.55 -0.04 2.26
N TYR A 88 -3.57 -0.06 3.12
CA TYR A 88 -4.86 0.57 2.85
C TYR A 88 -4.78 2.10 2.73
N SER A 89 -4.07 2.77 3.65
CA SER A 89 -3.95 4.23 3.66
C SER A 89 -3.34 4.72 2.36
N GLU A 90 -2.23 4.11 1.93
CA GLU A 90 -1.56 4.39 0.66
C GLU A 90 -2.52 4.30 -0.54
N GLN A 91 -3.40 3.29 -0.57
CA GLN A 91 -4.34 3.17 -1.68
C GLN A 91 -5.40 4.26 -1.67
N TYR A 92 -5.92 4.64 -0.50
CA TYR A 92 -6.86 5.74 -0.39
C TYR A 92 -6.22 7.10 -0.71
N GLU A 93 -4.97 7.32 -0.29
CA GLU A 93 -4.21 8.51 -0.67
C GLU A 93 -4.04 8.61 -2.20
N HIS A 94 -3.66 7.51 -2.86
CA HIS A 94 -3.57 7.47 -4.32
C HIS A 94 -4.91 7.84 -4.96
N MET A 95 -6.03 7.33 -4.45
CA MET A 95 -7.36 7.68 -4.95
C MET A 95 -7.66 9.18 -4.74
N ALA A 96 -7.35 9.74 -3.57
CA ALA A 96 -7.51 11.15 -3.27
C ALA A 96 -6.69 12.03 -4.24
N ARG A 97 -5.43 11.66 -4.48
CA ARG A 97 -4.54 12.32 -5.45
C ARG A 97 -5.09 12.26 -6.86
N ALA A 98 -5.61 11.12 -7.30
CA ALA A 98 -6.22 10.99 -8.62
C ALA A 98 -7.43 11.94 -8.79
N TYR A 99 -8.29 12.05 -7.78
CA TYR A 99 -9.42 12.97 -7.81
C TYR A 99 -9.01 14.44 -7.71
N TRP A 100 -7.92 14.75 -7.00
CA TRP A 100 -7.32 16.07 -6.96
C TRP A 100 -6.93 16.55 -8.36
N PHE A 101 -6.23 15.71 -9.12
CA PHE A 101 -5.79 16.03 -10.48
C PHE A 101 -6.94 16.37 -11.42
N ILE A 102 -8.08 15.67 -11.31
CA ILE A 102 -9.27 15.93 -12.12
C ILE A 102 -10.23 16.95 -11.48
N ARG A 103 -9.77 17.69 -10.47
CA ARG A 103 -10.49 18.75 -9.76
C ARG A 103 -11.81 18.30 -9.11
N ASN A 104 -11.95 17.02 -8.81
CA ASN A 104 -13.13 16.49 -8.10
C ASN A 104 -12.94 16.60 -6.58
N ARG A 105 -13.21 17.79 -6.04
CA ARG A 105 -12.97 18.11 -4.61
C ARG A 105 -13.69 17.19 -3.63
N GLU A 106 -14.94 16.82 -3.94
CA GLU A 106 -15.75 15.94 -3.08
C GLU A 106 -15.06 14.59 -2.88
N LYS A 107 -14.68 13.93 -3.98
CA LYS A 107 -14.03 12.62 -3.92
C LYS A 107 -12.61 12.72 -3.39
N THR A 108 -11.88 13.79 -3.69
CA THR A 108 -10.58 14.05 -3.07
C THR A 108 -10.70 14.03 -1.54
N MET A 109 -11.62 14.84 -0.99
CA MET A 109 -11.80 14.93 0.46
C MET A 109 -12.23 13.59 1.07
N LYS A 110 -13.16 12.89 0.42
CA LYS A 110 -13.62 11.56 0.86
C LYS A 110 -12.45 10.59 1.04
N TYR A 111 -11.64 10.41 0.00
CA TYR A 111 -10.56 9.43 0.05
C TYR A 111 -9.38 9.89 0.90
N ALA A 112 -9.13 11.19 1.02
CA ALA A 112 -8.13 11.73 1.93
C ALA A 112 -8.48 11.38 3.39
N LYS A 113 -9.74 11.61 3.79
CA LYS A 113 -10.23 11.22 5.12
C LYS A 113 -10.10 9.73 5.39
N MET A 114 -10.53 8.88 4.44
CA MET A 114 -10.37 7.43 4.58
C MET A 114 -8.90 7.01 4.74
N SER A 115 -7.96 7.68 4.08
CA SER A 115 -6.53 7.43 4.27
C SER A 115 -6.09 7.78 5.69
N LEU A 116 -6.51 8.92 6.22
CA LEU A 116 -6.16 9.38 7.55
C LEU A 116 -6.81 8.52 8.64
N GLU A 117 -8.08 8.14 8.48
CA GLU A 117 -8.78 7.20 9.36
C GLU A 117 -8.01 5.87 9.47
N VAL A 118 -7.55 5.31 8.35
CA VAL A 118 -6.72 4.10 8.37
C VAL A 118 -5.40 4.31 9.11
N LEU A 119 -4.75 5.47 8.96
CA LEU A 119 -3.53 5.76 9.71
C LEU A 119 -3.78 5.90 11.22
N VAL A 120 -4.94 6.40 11.62
CA VAL A 120 -5.38 6.40 13.03
C VAL A 120 -5.57 4.98 13.53
N GLU A 121 -6.31 4.14 12.79
CA GLU A 121 -6.55 2.73 13.15
C GLU A 121 -5.25 1.93 13.25
N GLN A 122 -4.25 2.27 12.45
CA GLN A 122 -2.92 1.66 12.47
C GLN A 122 -2.01 2.20 13.58
N GLY A 123 -2.40 3.28 14.26
CA GLY A 123 -1.62 3.94 15.30
C GLY A 123 -0.43 4.76 14.78
N TYR A 124 -0.42 5.14 13.49
CA TYR A 124 0.60 6.05 12.94
C TYR A 124 0.35 7.50 13.34
N ILE A 125 -0.91 7.87 13.56
CA ILE A 125 -1.33 9.18 14.06
C ILE A 125 -2.41 9.00 15.13
N GLU A 126 -2.48 9.89 16.11
CA GLU A 126 -3.43 9.75 17.23
C GLU A 126 -4.89 10.03 16.81
N ARG A 127 -5.08 10.97 15.88
CA ARG A 127 -6.39 11.40 15.38
C ARG A 127 -6.25 12.13 14.05
N ASP A 128 -7.32 12.19 13.26
CA ASP A 128 -7.40 13.05 12.09
C ASP A 128 -7.47 14.53 12.53
N MET A 129 -6.58 15.36 11.98
CA MET A 129 -6.42 16.77 12.32
C MET A 129 -6.30 17.59 11.03
N PRO A 130 -6.77 18.84 11.00
CA PRO A 130 -6.73 19.69 9.80
C PRO A 130 -5.34 19.77 9.13
N GLU A 131 -4.28 19.79 9.94
CA GLU A 131 -2.89 19.87 9.49
C GLU A 131 -2.47 18.65 8.65
N HIS A 132 -3.06 17.48 8.89
CA HIS A 132 -2.79 16.28 8.09
C HIS A 132 -3.34 16.41 6.67
N LEU A 133 -4.53 16.99 6.52
CA LEU A 133 -5.09 17.30 5.20
C LEU A 133 -4.27 18.38 4.50
N GLU A 134 -3.85 19.43 5.21
CA GLU A 134 -2.98 20.48 4.65
C GLU A 134 -1.66 19.92 4.12
N ALA A 135 -1.01 19.04 4.90
CA ALA A 135 0.20 18.35 4.46
C ALA A 135 -0.05 17.50 3.20
N MET A 136 -1.17 16.79 3.14
CA MET A 136 -1.56 16.01 1.96
C MET A 136 -1.78 16.89 0.73
N TRP A 137 -2.44 18.05 0.88
CA TRP A 137 -2.64 19.00 -0.23
C TRP A 137 -1.34 19.56 -0.75
N LYS A 138 -0.40 19.89 0.14
CA LYS A 138 0.93 20.33 -0.23
C LYS A 138 1.66 19.26 -1.05
N ASN A 139 1.65 18.01 -0.60
CA ASN A 139 2.26 16.89 -1.33
C ASN A 139 1.62 16.69 -2.72
N PHE A 140 0.30 16.83 -2.83
CA PHE A 140 -0.39 16.69 -4.12
C PHE A 140 -0.09 17.86 -5.07
N ALA A 141 0.15 19.06 -4.54
CA ALA A 141 0.50 20.22 -5.33
C ALA A 141 1.94 20.18 -5.85
N GLU A 142 2.88 19.66 -5.05
CA GLU A 142 4.30 19.53 -5.37
C GLU A 142 4.60 18.39 -6.34
N GLY A 143 3.83 17.31 -6.28
CA GLY A 143 3.95 16.16 -7.18
C GLY A 143 3.25 16.33 -8.54
N ARG A 144 3.16 17.57 -9.06
CA ARG A 144 2.59 17.91 -10.37
C ARG A 144 3.63 17.99 -11.47
#